data_AF-A0A7K7WVS6-F1
#
_entry.id   AF-A0A7K7WVS6-F1
#
_cell.length_a   1.000
_cell.length_b   1.000
_cell.length_c   1.000
_cell.angle_alpha   90.00
_cell.angle_beta   90.00
_cell.angle_gamma   90.00
#
_symmetry.space_group_name_H-M   'P 1'
#
loop_
_entity.id
_entity.type
_entity.pdbx_description
1 polymer ?
#
loop_
_entity_poly.entity_id
_entity_poly.type
_entity_poly.pdbx_seq_one_letter_code
_entity_poly.pdbx_strand_id
1 'polypeptide(L)'
;RYWCRYKTLSPSSVSSLSNPVELVVLADPRYVPPTVSLRPGGRVEPGTNVTIRCQSPYGANFSLYKNGNSVPIRTQHVGRGDTATFIFNGVTEADTGTYGCSYRSRENPFISSHPRAEVTLEVAPGGSSLPPT
;
A
#
# COMPACT_ATOMS: atom_id res chain seq x y z
N ARG A 1 16.21 12.13 5.46
CA ARG A 1 15.18 12.34 6.51
C ARG A 1 15.26 13.78 6.96
N TYR A 2 14.12 14.41 7.18
CA TYR A 2 14.01 15.81 7.54
C TYR A 2 13.23 15.94 8.83
N TRP A 3 13.67 16.83 9.70
CA TRP A 3 13.00 17.15 10.95
C TRP A 3 12.84 18.65 11.01
N CYS A 4 11.69 19.10 11.50
CA CYS A 4 11.45 20.50 11.76
C CYS A 4 11.66 20.79 13.26
N ARG A 5 12.22 21.96 13.56
CA ARG A 5 12.15 22.57 14.89
C ARG A 5 12.11 24.08 14.73
N TYR A 6 11.50 24.77 15.67
CA TYR A 6 11.47 26.23 15.68
C TYR A 6 12.22 26.77 16.90
N LYS A 7 12.68 28.01 16.78
CA LYS A 7 13.34 28.75 17.85
C LYS A 7 12.53 30.01 18.14
N THR A 8 12.12 30.17 19.39
CA THR A 8 11.57 31.43 19.88
C THR A 8 12.72 32.35 20.27
N LEU A 9 12.56 33.66 20.05
CA LEU A 9 13.59 34.65 20.35
C LEU A 9 13.43 35.25 21.76
N SER A 10 12.23 35.25 22.34
CA SER A 10 11.97 35.81 23.68
C SER A 10 10.74 35.19 24.35
N PRO A 11 10.90 34.39 25.44
CA PRO A 11 12.17 33.85 25.92
C PRO A 11 12.81 32.94 24.87
N SER A 12 14.15 32.88 24.85
CA SER A 12 14.85 32.05 23.88
C SER A 12 14.66 30.57 24.20
N SER A 13 13.81 29.89 23.45
CA SER A 13 13.51 28.47 23.61
C SER A 13 13.54 27.77 22.27
N VAL A 14 13.92 26.50 22.26
CA VAL A 14 14.00 25.67 21.06
C VAL A 14 13.04 24.50 21.25
N SER A 15 12.19 24.27 20.26
CA SER A 15 11.27 23.14 20.30
C SER A 15 12.01 21.81 20.16
N SER A 16 11.37 20.73 20.62
CA SER A 16 11.76 19.38 20.22
C SER A 16 11.65 19.22 18.71
N LEU A 17 12.37 18.23 18.17
CA LEU A 17 12.24 17.84 16.77
C LEU A 17 10.84 17.31 16.49
N SER A 18 10.29 17.63 15.32
CA SER A 18 9.07 17.02 14.81
C SER A 18 9.26 15.52 14.55
N ASN A 19 8.17 14.82 14.22
CA ASN A 19 8.29 13.53 13.56
C ASN A 19 9.11 13.66 12.26
N PRO A 20 9.96 12.67 11.94
CA PRO A 20 10.75 12.68 10.71
C PRO A 20 9.85 12.63 9.48
N VAL A 21 10.20 13.42 8.47
CA VAL A 21 9.67 13.32 7.11
C VAL A 21 10.72 12.64 6.22
N GLU A 22 10.28 11.64 5.46
CA GLU A 22 11.11 10.98 4.45
C GLU A 22 10.75 11.51 3.06
N LEU A 23 11.72 12.15 2.40
CA LEU A 23 11.61 12.44 0.98
C LEU A 23 11.91 11.16 0.20
N VAL A 24 10.99 10.79 -0.67
CA VAL A 24 11.07 9.59 -1.50
C VAL A 24 10.98 10.04 -2.95
N VAL A 25 11.90 9.56 -3.78
CA VAL A 25 11.84 9.80 -5.22
C VAL A 25 10.83 8.83 -5.81
N LEU A 26 9.72 9.38 -6.31
CA LEU A 26 8.64 8.66 -6.96
C LEU A 26 8.84 8.85 -8.48
N ALA A 27 9.12 7.77 -9.21
CA ALA A 27 9.34 7.78 -10.68
C ALA A 27 10.75 8.14 -11.18
N ASP A 28 11.80 7.58 -10.56
CA ASP A 28 13.03 7.37 -11.31
C ASP A 28 12.76 6.31 -12.41
N PRO A 29 12.94 6.64 -13.71
CA PRO A 29 12.57 5.76 -14.83
C PRO A 29 13.33 4.42 -14.83
N ARG A 30 14.39 4.28 -14.04
CA ARG A 30 15.10 3.00 -13.85
C ARG A 30 14.30 1.99 -13.02
N TYR A 31 13.34 2.46 -12.20
CA TYR A 31 12.57 1.63 -11.28
C TYR A 31 11.14 1.45 -11.78
N VAL A 32 11.00 0.46 -12.65
CA VAL A 32 9.73 0.07 -13.29
C VAL A 32 8.67 -0.25 -12.23
N PRO A 33 7.38 0.11 -12.45
CA PRO A 33 6.29 -0.25 -11.56
C PRO A 33 6.22 -1.77 -11.31
N PRO A 34 5.81 -2.20 -10.09
CA PRO A 34 5.62 -3.61 -9.81
C PRO A 34 4.44 -4.16 -10.62
N THR A 35 4.47 -5.45 -10.90
CA THR A 35 3.28 -6.16 -11.37
C THR A 35 2.37 -6.44 -10.18
N VAL A 36 1.06 -6.30 -10.36
CA VAL A 36 0.06 -6.64 -9.34
C VAL A 36 -0.92 -7.66 -9.90
N SER A 37 -1.38 -8.56 -9.03
CA SER A 37 -2.37 -9.58 -9.37
C SER A 37 -3.32 -9.79 -8.19
N LEU A 38 -4.56 -10.15 -8.50
CA LEU A 38 -5.63 -10.41 -7.55
C LEU A 38 -6.11 -11.85 -7.71
N ARG A 39 -6.29 -12.58 -6.61
CA ARG A 39 -6.81 -13.97 -6.61
C ARG A 39 -7.71 -14.24 -5.41
N PRO A 40 -8.94 -14.75 -5.59
CA PRO A 40 -9.66 -14.87 -6.86
C PRO A 40 -9.89 -13.49 -7.48
N GLY A 41 -9.91 -13.43 -8.81
CA GLY A 41 -10.20 -12.21 -9.56
C GLY A 41 -11.70 -12.08 -9.86
N GLY A 42 -12.13 -10.88 -10.23
CA GLY A 42 -13.53 -10.59 -10.53
C GLY A 42 -14.35 -10.27 -9.27
N ARG A 43 -15.66 -10.48 -9.36
CA ARG A 43 -16.59 -10.27 -8.24
C ARG A 43 -16.59 -11.48 -7.31
N VAL A 44 -16.42 -11.24 -6.02
CA VAL A 44 -16.35 -12.28 -4.99
C VAL A 44 -17.48 -12.12 -3.97
N GLU A 45 -17.88 -13.22 -3.35
CA GLU A 45 -18.88 -13.18 -2.27
C GLU A 45 -18.26 -12.74 -0.94
N PRO A 46 -19.03 -12.07 -0.06
CA PRO A 46 -18.60 -11.78 1.29
C PRO A 46 -18.11 -13.04 2.02
N GLY A 47 -17.05 -12.91 2.83
CA GLY A 47 -16.43 -14.04 3.52
C GLY A 47 -15.39 -14.80 2.68
N THR A 48 -15.19 -14.44 1.41
CA THR A 48 -14.14 -15.05 0.57
C THR A 48 -12.75 -14.54 0.98
N ASN A 49 -11.75 -15.43 0.93
CA ASN A 49 -10.36 -15.03 1.13
C ASN A 49 -9.75 -14.55 -0.19
N VAL A 50 -9.27 -13.31 -0.21
CA VAL A 50 -8.69 -12.68 -1.38
C VAL A 50 -7.22 -12.36 -1.13
N THR A 51 -6.41 -12.58 -2.14
CA THR A 51 -4.97 -12.34 -2.10
C THR A 51 -4.59 -11.34 -3.19
N ILE A 52 -3.95 -10.24 -2.78
CA ILE A 52 -3.30 -9.30 -3.68
C ILE A 52 -1.79 -9.56 -3.62
N ARG A 53 -1.20 -9.82 -4.78
CA ARG A 53 0.21 -10.16 -4.91
C ARG A 53 0.92 -9.14 -5.78
N CYS A 54 2.02 -8.58 -5.27
CA CYS A 54 2.81 -7.55 -5.93
C CYS A 54 4.25 -8.03 -6.13
N GLN A 55 4.80 -7.90 -7.34
CA GLN A 55 6.10 -8.45 -7.69
C GLN A 55 7.00 -7.42 -8.37
N SER A 56 8.25 -7.36 -7.95
CA SER A 56 9.31 -6.55 -8.52
C SER A 56 10.68 -7.15 -8.18
N PRO A 57 11.59 -7.34 -9.16
CA PRO A 57 12.94 -7.85 -8.90
C PRO A 57 13.77 -6.91 -8.02
N TYR A 58 13.42 -5.62 -7.97
CA TYR A 58 14.13 -4.59 -7.22
C TYR A 58 13.53 -4.31 -5.84
N GLY A 59 12.39 -4.91 -5.50
CA GLY A 59 11.59 -4.55 -4.33
C GLY A 59 12.04 -5.18 -3.01
N ALA A 60 12.32 -4.35 -2.00
CA ALA A 60 12.61 -4.78 -0.64
C ALA A 60 11.37 -4.71 0.25
N ASN A 61 10.68 -3.56 0.19
CA ASN A 61 9.51 -3.23 0.98
C ASN A 61 8.39 -2.87 0.03
N PHE A 62 7.29 -3.60 0.09
CA PHE A 62 6.11 -3.34 -0.72
C PHE A 62 5.06 -2.65 0.11
N SER A 63 4.36 -1.72 -0.51
CA SER A 63 3.28 -0.93 0.08
C SER A 63 2.03 -1.10 -0.78
N LEU A 64 0.93 -1.46 -0.13
CA LEU A 64 -0.38 -1.60 -0.77
C LEU A 64 -1.22 -0.37 -0.48
N TYR A 65 -1.80 0.21 -1.52
CA TYR A 65 -2.68 1.36 -1.47
C TYR A 65 -4.07 0.98 -1.94
N LYS A 66 -5.08 1.69 -1.46
CA LYS A 66 -6.47 1.52 -1.85
C LYS A 66 -7.02 2.84 -2.35
N ASN A 67 -7.74 2.83 -3.46
CA ASN A 67 -8.46 3.96 -4.06
C ASN A 67 -7.58 5.20 -4.30
N GLY A 68 -6.34 5.02 -4.75
CA GLY A 68 -5.41 6.12 -5.03
C GLY A 68 -4.93 6.90 -3.79
N ASN A 69 -5.18 6.39 -2.57
CA ASN A 69 -4.70 7.02 -1.35
C ASN A 69 -3.17 7.09 -1.32
N SER A 70 -2.63 8.19 -0.78
CA SER A 70 -1.19 8.40 -0.62
C SER A 70 -0.61 7.61 0.57
N VAL A 71 -1.45 7.20 1.51
CA VAL A 71 -1.08 6.42 2.69
C VAL A 71 -1.32 4.93 2.41
N PRO A 72 -0.31 4.06 2.60
CA PRO A 72 -0.49 2.64 2.39
C PRO A 72 -1.37 2.03 3.49
N ILE A 73 -2.26 1.11 3.11
CA ILE A 73 -3.11 0.37 4.03
C ILE A 73 -2.37 -0.82 4.66
N ARG A 74 -1.37 -1.36 3.95
CA ARG A 74 -0.52 -2.47 4.42
C ARG A 74 0.87 -2.35 3.82
N THR A 75 1.88 -2.82 4.55
CA THR A 75 3.27 -2.89 4.10
C THR A 75 3.88 -4.25 4.41
N GLN A 76 4.79 -4.73 3.56
CA GLN A 76 5.48 -5.99 3.76
C GLN A 76 6.95 -5.89 3.34
N HIS A 77 7.85 -6.23 4.25
CA HIS A 77 9.30 -6.33 4.00
C HIS A 77 9.65 -7.76 3.58
N VAL A 78 10.10 -7.95 2.34
CA VAL A 78 10.32 -9.28 1.75
C VAL A 78 11.78 -9.73 1.92
N GLY A 79 12.73 -8.82 2.15
CA GLY A 79 14.11 -9.14 2.60
C GLY A 79 15.01 -9.90 1.62
N ARG A 80 14.59 -11.05 1.06
CA ARG A 80 15.25 -11.83 -0.01
C ARG A 80 14.23 -12.47 -0.97
N GLY A 81 13.29 -11.67 -1.48
CA GLY A 81 12.29 -12.11 -2.44
C GLY A 81 11.76 -10.96 -3.27
N ASP A 82 11.24 -11.27 -4.45
CA ASP A 82 10.74 -10.28 -5.40
C ASP A 82 9.24 -10.03 -5.23
N THR A 83 8.57 -10.76 -4.34
CA THR A 83 7.11 -10.82 -4.28
C THR A 83 6.59 -10.56 -2.87
N ALA A 84 5.65 -9.63 -2.74
CA ALA A 84 4.83 -9.41 -1.57
C ALA A 84 3.41 -9.94 -1.78
N THR A 85 2.84 -10.51 -0.71
CA THR A 85 1.52 -11.14 -0.71
C THR A 85 0.70 -10.58 0.45
N PHE A 86 -0.42 -9.94 0.12
CA PHE A 86 -1.36 -9.36 1.07
C PHE A 86 -2.66 -10.16 1.05
N ILE A 87 -2.98 -10.81 2.17
CA ILE A 87 -4.16 -11.68 2.30
C ILE A 87 -5.26 -10.95 3.06
N PHE A 88 -6.43 -10.82 2.45
CA PHE A 88 -7.67 -10.33 3.03
C PHE A 88 -8.51 -11.55 3.40
N ASN A 89 -8.63 -11.83 4.70
CA ASN A 89 -9.42 -12.94 5.19
C ASN A 89 -10.87 -12.49 5.35
N GLY A 90 -11.80 -13.18 4.72
CA GLY A 90 -13.22 -12.88 4.81
C GLY A 90 -13.59 -11.47 4.35
N VAL A 91 -13.44 -11.18 3.06
CA VAL A 91 -13.72 -9.84 2.52
C VAL A 91 -15.17 -9.42 2.75
N THR A 92 -15.37 -8.13 2.94
CA THR A 92 -16.68 -7.48 3.11
C THR A 92 -16.90 -6.45 2.01
N GLU A 93 -18.12 -5.92 1.90
CA GLU A 93 -18.41 -4.86 0.93
C GLU A 93 -17.48 -3.65 1.08
N ALA A 94 -17.05 -3.32 2.32
CA ALA A 94 -16.10 -2.26 2.61
C ALA A 94 -14.68 -2.52 2.05
N ASP A 95 -14.35 -3.77 1.72
CA ASP A 95 -13.09 -4.14 1.06
C ASP A 95 -13.14 -3.88 -0.45
N THR A 96 -14.29 -3.58 -1.04
CA THR A 96 -14.39 -3.17 -2.45
C THR A 96 -13.51 -1.94 -2.73
N GLY A 97 -12.80 -1.96 -3.85
CA GLY A 97 -12.00 -0.82 -4.32
C GLY A 97 -10.86 -1.19 -5.26
N THR A 98 -10.10 -0.18 -5.65
CA THR A 98 -8.94 -0.31 -6.54
C THR A 98 -7.66 -0.36 -5.73
N TYR A 99 -6.86 -1.39 -5.93
CA TYR A 99 -5.65 -1.66 -5.18
C TYR A 99 -4.43 -1.49 -6.06
N GLY A 100 -3.50 -0.65 -5.59
CA GLY A 100 -2.23 -0.36 -6.26
C GLY A 100 -1.05 -0.70 -5.36
N CYS A 101 0.09 -1.05 -5.97
CA CYS A 101 1.31 -1.37 -5.24
C CYS A 101 2.48 -0.48 -5.60
N SER A 102 3.29 -0.15 -4.60
CA SER A 102 4.63 0.40 -4.78
C SER A 102 5.66 -0.46 -4.04
N TYR A 103 6.93 -0.31 -4.38
CA TYR A 103 8.03 -0.87 -3.62
C TYR A 103 9.14 0.14 -3.40
N ARG A 104 9.85 0.02 -2.27
CA ARG A 104 11.17 0.64 -2.08
C ARG A 104 12.27 -0.27 -2.59
N SER A 105 13.24 0.34 -3.28
CA SER A 105 14.39 -0.37 -3.81
C SER A 105 15.25 -0.95 -2.69
N ARG A 106 15.76 -2.17 -2.93
CA ARG A 106 16.74 -2.85 -2.06
C ARG A 106 18.07 -2.10 -1.99
N GLU A 107 18.51 -1.59 -3.13
CA GLU A 107 19.80 -0.92 -3.28
C GLU A 107 19.76 0.52 -2.80
N ASN A 108 18.61 1.18 -2.99
CA ASN A 108 18.43 2.57 -2.60
C ASN A 108 17.08 2.78 -1.88
N PRO A 109 17.05 2.75 -0.54
CA PRO A 109 15.83 2.88 0.26
C PRO A 109 15.08 4.21 0.08
N PHE A 110 15.71 5.23 -0.51
CA PHE A 110 15.11 6.53 -0.80
C PHE A 110 14.33 6.55 -2.12
N ILE A 111 14.48 5.51 -2.95
CA ILE A 111 13.76 5.37 -4.21
C ILE A 111 12.57 4.45 -4.01
N SER A 112 11.40 4.91 -4.44
CA SER A 112 10.19 4.11 -4.52
C SER A 112 9.69 4.10 -5.95
N SER A 113 9.22 2.92 -6.39
CA SER A 113 8.47 2.85 -7.62
C SER A 113 7.20 3.67 -7.51
N HIS A 114 6.76 4.26 -8.62
CA HIS A 114 5.42 4.82 -8.69
C HIS A 114 4.41 3.67 -8.83
N PRO A 115 3.24 3.71 -8.15
CA PRO A 115 2.16 2.77 -8.45
C PRO A 115 1.65 3.06 -9.87
N ARG A 116 1.56 2.01 -10.69
CA ARG A 116 1.05 2.13 -12.07
C ARG A 116 0.16 0.97 -12.48
N ALA A 117 0.43 -0.22 -11.93
CA ALA A 117 -0.44 -1.37 -12.09
C ALA A 117 -1.41 -1.43 -10.91
N GLU A 118 -2.69 -1.59 -11.22
CA GLU A 118 -3.78 -1.63 -10.26
C GLU A 118 -4.71 -2.83 -10.54
N VAL A 119 -5.37 -3.31 -9.50
CA VAL A 119 -6.41 -4.36 -9.59
C VAL A 119 -7.64 -3.93 -8.81
N THR A 120 -8.83 -4.20 -9.35
CA THR A 120 -10.09 -3.89 -8.67
C THR A 120 -10.62 -5.13 -7.98
N LEU A 121 -10.92 -5.01 -6.70
CA LEU A 121 -11.67 -6.00 -5.94
C LEU A 121 -13.12 -5.54 -5.83
N GLU A 122 -14.05 -6.37 -6.29
CA GLU A 122 -15.49 -6.15 -6.15
C GLU A 122 -16.08 -7.24 -5.25
N VAL A 123 -16.78 -6.84 -4.19
CA VAL A 123 -17.48 -7.77 -3.31
C VAL A 123 -18.98 -7.66 -3.55
N ALA A 124 -19.68 -8.78 -3.69
CA ALA A 124 -21.14 -8.78 -3.81
C ALA A 124 -21.78 -8.20 -2.53
N PRO A 125 -22.90 -7.47 -2.66
CA PRO A 125 -23.65 -7.01 -1.49
C PRO A 125 -24.11 -8.24 -0.71
N GLY A 126 -23.91 -8.21 0.61
CA GLY A 126 -24.35 -9.31 1.47
C GLY A 126 -25.84 -9.53 1.29
N GLY A 127 -26.22 -10.64 0.65
CA GLY A 127 -27.60 -11.05 0.56
C GLY A 127 -28.12 -11.33 1.96
N SER A 128 -28.92 -10.41 2.52
CA SER A 128 -29.87 -10.76 3.55
C SER A 128 -30.85 -11.75 2.92
N SER A 129 -30.62 -13.05 3.14
CA SER A 129 -31.63 -14.05 2.92
C SER A 129 -32.79 -13.76 3.87
N LEU A 130 -33.75 -12.95 3.42
CA LEU A 130 -35.09 -12.92 3.99
C LEU A 130 -35.64 -14.36 3.92
N PRO A 131 -36.00 -14.99 5.04
CA PRO A 131 -36.75 -16.24 4.98
C PRO A 131 -38.12 -15.95 4.33
N PRO A 132 -38.63 -16.81 3.43
CA PRO A 132 -40.00 -16.69 2.97
C PRO A 132 -40.95 -16.97 4.15
N THR A 133 -41.87 -16.03 4.41
CA THR A 133 -43.02 -16.21 5.31
C THR A 133 -44.17 -16.88 4.58
#